data_AF-A0A8C3SDJ9-F1
#
_entry.id   AF-A0A8C3SDJ9-F1
#
_cell.length_a   1.000
_cell.length_b   1.000
_cell.length_c   1.000
_cell.angle_alpha   90.00
_cell.angle_beta   90.00
_cell.angle_gamma   90.00
#
_symmetry.space_group_name_H-M   'P 1'
#
loop_
_entity.id
_entity.type
_entity.pdbx_description
1 polymer ?
#
loop_
_entity_poly.entity_id
_entity_poly.type
_entity_poly.pdbx_seq_one_letter_code
_entity_poly.pdbx_strand_id
1 'polypeptide(L)'
;MALHLLEDWCKGMTIDPKNCLLVTGVSEEFDEGSIEPILRTSTKYLSECKMRGRMFVREKGAFAVLCELPSAVDPLQTATSRVPQGASPRCDSHPEAQ
;
A
#
# COMPACT_ATOMS: atom_id res chain seq x y z
N MET A 1 -1.51 13.54 8.85
CA MET A 1 -2.87 12.97 9.04
C MET A 1 -2.84 11.44 9.09
N ALA A 2 -2.33 10.73 8.07
CA ALA A 2 -2.30 9.26 8.09
C ALA A 2 -1.46 8.64 9.23
N LEU A 3 -0.37 9.29 9.63
CA LEU A 3 0.48 8.82 10.74
C LEU A 3 -0.28 8.83 12.08
N HIS A 4 -1.02 9.89 12.38
CA HIS A 4 -1.77 9.97 13.65
C HIS A 4 -2.88 8.92 13.72
N LEU A 5 -3.57 8.69 12.59
CA LEU A 5 -4.56 7.61 12.47
C LEU A 5 -3.94 6.24 12.72
N LEU A 6 -2.76 5.98 12.17
CA LEU A 6 -2.03 4.75 12.42
C LEU A 6 -1.70 4.60 13.91
N GLU A 7 -1.08 5.62 14.51
CA GLU A 7 -0.70 5.61 15.93
C GLU A 7 -1.89 5.38 16.85
N ASP A 8 -3.01 6.06 16.63
CA ASP A 8 -4.20 5.95 17.47
C ASP A 8 -4.87 4.58 17.32
N TRP A 9 -4.89 4.03 16.10
CA TRP A 9 -5.43 2.70 15.87
C TRP A 9 -4.55 1.61 16.51
N CYS A 10 -3.22 1.72 16.35
CA CYS A 10 -2.25 0.84 16.98
C CYS A 10 -2.34 0.88 18.51
N LYS A 11 -2.50 2.06 19.12
CA LYS A 11 -2.73 2.22 20.57
C LYS A 11 -3.96 1.44 21.03
N GLY A 12 -5.08 1.53 20.29
CA GLY A 12 -6.31 0.80 20.61
C GLY A 12 -6.19 -0.72 20.51
N MET A 13 -5.26 -1.21 19.67
CA MET A 13 -5.04 -2.64 19.45
C MET A 13 -3.84 -3.22 20.21
N THR A 14 -3.07 -2.40 20.93
CA THR A 14 -1.82 -2.80 21.60
C THR A 14 -0.78 -3.39 20.63
N ILE A 15 -0.67 -2.79 19.43
CA ILE A 15 0.29 -3.22 18.39
C ILE A 15 1.36 -2.13 18.24
N ASP A 16 2.62 -2.52 18.02
CA ASP A 16 3.69 -1.56 17.73
C ASP A 16 3.46 -0.92 16.34
N PRO A 17 3.34 0.41 16.25
CA PRO A 17 3.19 1.12 14.97
C PRO A 17 4.30 0.80 13.95
N LYS A 18 5.50 0.41 14.40
CA LYS A 18 6.62 0.02 13.52
C LYS A 18 6.40 -1.32 12.82
N ASN A 19 5.55 -2.17 13.39
CA ASN A 19 5.15 -3.45 12.83
C ASN A 19 3.80 -3.33 12.11
N CYS A 20 3.35 -2.13 11.76
CA CYS A 20 2.06 -1.92 11.12
C CYS A 20 2.18 -1.22 9.76
N LEU A 21 1.25 -1.59 8.88
CA LEU A 21 1.03 -0.94 7.60
C LEU A 21 -0.41 -0.41 7.55
N LEU A 22 -0.56 0.87 7.21
CA LEU A 22 -1.86 1.49 6.98
C LEU A 22 -2.09 1.67 5.47
N VAL A 23 -3.07 0.96 4.93
CA VAL A 23 -3.54 1.14 3.56
C VAL A 23 -4.75 2.07 3.60
N THR A 24 -4.72 3.20 2.90
CA THR A 24 -5.86 4.14 2.84
C THR A 24 -6.38 4.29 1.42
N GLY A 25 -7.67 4.58 1.27
CA GLY A 25 -8.28 4.71 -0.06
C GLY A 25 -8.83 3.40 -0.60
N VAL A 26 -9.06 2.42 0.27
CA VAL A 26 -9.66 1.14 -0.10
C VAL A 26 -11.14 1.37 -0.37
N SER A 27 -11.60 1.03 -1.58
CA SER A 27 -13.01 1.16 -1.96
C SER A 27 -13.88 0.25 -1.10
N GLU A 28 -15.17 0.58 -0.98
CA GLU A 28 -16.13 -0.26 -0.25
C GLU A 28 -16.29 -1.64 -0.89
N GLU A 29 -16.30 -1.68 -2.23
CA GLU A 29 -16.42 -2.87 -3.06
C GLU A 29 -15.22 -3.83 -2.94
N PHE A 30 -14.14 -3.38 -2.29
CA PHE A 30 -12.96 -4.20 -2.09
C PHE A 30 -13.16 -5.17 -0.93
N ASP A 31 -13.05 -6.45 -1.24
CA ASP A 31 -13.17 -7.51 -0.25
C ASP A 31 -11.97 -7.53 0.72
N GLU A 32 -12.28 -7.76 2.00
CA GLU A 32 -11.30 -7.78 3.07
C GLU A 32 -10.28 -8.91 2.91
N GLY A 33 -10.77 -10.09 2.50
CA GLY A 33 -9.94 -11.28 2.24
C GLY A 33 -9.01 -11.12 1.04
N SER A 34 -9.23 -10.10 0.19
CA SER A 34 -8.39 -9.81 -0.97
C SER A 34 -7.20 -8.91 -0.65
N ILE A 35 -7.21 -8.19 0.49
CA ILE A 35 -6.14 -7.25 0.84
C ILE A 35 -4.84 -7.98 1.16
N GLU A 36 -4.86 -8.98 2.06
CA GLU A 36 -3.64 -9.71 2.43
C GLU A 36 -2.96 -10.39 1.22
N PRO A 37 -3.69 -11.09 0.32
CA PRO A 37 -3.12 -11.63 -0.90
C PRO A 37 -2.46 -10.57 -1.80
N ILE A 38 -3.09 -9.40 -1.94
CA ILE A 38 -2.58 -8.32 -2.79
C ILE A 38 -1.34 -7.67 -2.18
N LEU A 39 -1.32 -7.48 -0.87
CA LEU A 39 -0.12 -7.01 -0.17
C LEU A 39 1.02 -8.03 -0.31
N ARG A 40 0.73 -9.32 -0.16
CA ARG A 40 1.70 -10.41 -0.33
C ARG A 40 2.30 -10.47 -1.74
N THR A 41 1.51 -10.22 -2.79
CA THR A 41 2.02 -10.20 -4.17
C THR A 41 2.80 -8.93 -4.48
N SER A 42 2.48 -7.81 -3.83
CA SER A 42 3.15 -6.54 -4.07
C SER A 42 4.62 -6.54 -3.62
N THR A 43 4.96 -7.28 -2.56
CA THR A 43 6.35 -7.37 -2.08
C THR A 43 6.57 -8.56 -1.13
N LYS A 44 7.75 -9.18 -1.21
CA LYS A 44 8.16 -10.29 -0.33
C LYS A 44 8.15 -9.90 1.16
N TYR A 45 8.33 -8.63 1.49
CA TYR A 45 8.35 -8.14 2.87
C TYR A 45 6.97 -8.19 3.55
N LEU A 46 5.89 -8.16 2.78
CA LEU A 46 4.51 -8.22 3.28
C LEU A 46 3.96 -9.66 3.24
N SER A 47 4.83 -10.65 3.09
CA SER A 47 4.41 -12.03 2.84
C SER A 47 3.68 -12.69 4.01
N GLU A 48 3.82 -12.20 5.23
CA GLU A 48 3.09 -12.69 6.40
C GLU A 48 2.29 -11.59 7.09
N CYS A 49 1.92 -10.54 6.35
CA CYS A 49 1.06 -9.50 6.90
C CYS A 49 -0.32 -10.09 7.26
N LYS A 50 -0.88 -9.64 8.39
CA LYS A 50 -2.20 -10.00 8.88
C LYS A 50 -3.06 -8.77 9.03
N MET A 51 -4.27 -8.79 8.49
CA MET A 51 -5.23 -7.75 8.69
C MET A 51 -5.71 -7.73 10.15
N ARG A 52 -5.69 -6.54 10.75
CA ARG A 52 -6.10 -6.30 12.13
C ARG A 52 -7.39 -5.52 12.23
N GLY A 53 -7.70 -4.71 11.23
CA GLY A 53 -9.01 -4.10 11.12
C GLY A 53 -9.19 -3.20 9.91
N ARG A 54 -10.43 -2.78 9.73
CA ARG A 54 -10.90 -1.87 8.70
C ARG A 54 -11.68 -0.72 9.35
N MET A 55 -11.45 0.50 8.89
CA MET A 55 -12.15 1.70 9.37
C MET A 55 -12.56 2.58 8.19
N PHE A 56 -13.81 3.04 8.17
CA PHE A 56 -14.24 4.01 7.16
C PHE A 56 -13.77 5.42 7.52
N VAL A 57 -12.93 6.02 6.67
CA VAL A 57 -12.43 7.37 6.86
C VAL A 57 -13.31 8.33 6.08
N ARG A 58 -14.26 8.97 6.78
CA ARG A 58 -15.25 9.87 6.17
C ARG A 58 -14.62 11.00 5.36
N GLU A 59 -13.53 11.60 5.84
CA GLU A 59 -12.79 12.64 5.10
C GLU A 59 -12.27 12.18 3.74
N LYS A 60 -11.99 10.89 3.59
CA LYS A 60 -11.51 10.30 2.34
C LYS A 60 -12.61 9.62 1.52
N GLY A 61 -13.82 9.50 2.07
CA GLY A 61 -14.90 8.71 1.47
C GLY A 61 -14.51 7.26 1.18
N ALA A 62 -13.55 6.71 1.92
CA ALA A 62 -12.93 5.43 1.63
C ALA A 62 -12.48 4.73 2.92
N PHE A 63 -12.23 3.43 2.81
CA PHE A 63 -11.72 2.65 3.92
C PHE A 63 -10.21 2.81 4.09
N ALA A 64 -9.80 2.76 5.35
CA ALA A 64 -8.44 2.50 5.78
C ALA A 64 -8.38 1.10 6.40
N VAL A 65 -7.27 0.43 6.18
CA VAL A 65 -7.04 -0.95 6.59
C VAL A 65 -5.70 -1.01 7.30
N LEU A 66 -5.72 -1.58 8.51
CA LEU A 66 -4.54 -1.79 9.31
C LEU A 66 -4.09 -3.24 9.19
N CYS A 67 -2.85 -3.44 8.79
CA CYS A 67 -2.20 -4.74 8.76
C CYS A 67 -1.03 -4.75 9.72
N GLU A 68 -0.86 -5.84 10.47
CA GLU A 68 0.33 -6.11 11.27
C GLU A 68 1.30 -6.98 10.48
N LEU A 69 2.58 -6.74 10.72
CA LEU A 69 3.72 -7.39 10.09
C LEU A 69 4.45 -8.24 11.11
N PRO A 70 5.05 -9.37 10.70
CA PRO A 70 5.83 -10.22 11.61
C PRO A 70 7.09 -9.51 12.15
N SER A 71 7.59 -8.51 11.43
CA SER A 71 8.77 -7.74 11.80
C SER A 71 8.66 -6.30 11.28
N ALA A 72 9.38 -5.40 11.95
CA ALA A 72 9.46 -4.01 11.55
C ALA A 72 10.04 -3.91 10.14
N VAL A 73 9.33 -3.22 9.26
CA VAL A 73 9.79 -2.98 7.90
C VAL A 73 10.76 -1.80 7.93
N ASP A 74 11.99 -2.04 7.49
CA ASP A 74 12.96 -0.96 7.29
C ASP A 74 12.57 -0.14 6.04
N PRO A 75 12.27 1.17 6.17
CA PRO A 75 11.82 1.98 5.05
C PRO A 75 12.85 2.11 3.93
N LEU A 76 14.16 2.02 4.23
CA LEU A 76 15.24 2.08 3.24
C LEU A 76 15.34 0.79 2.43
N GLN A 77 15.04 -0.36 3.05
CA GLN A 77 15.01 -1.67 2.37
C GLN A 77 13.77 -1.87 1.48
N THR A 78 12.71 -1.08 1.70
CA THR A 78 11.42 -1.22 1.00
C THR A 78 11.41 -0.50 -0.37
N ALA A 79 12.49 0.21 -0.72
CA ALA A 79 12.65 0.89 -2.00
C ALA A 79 12.93 -0.10 -3.15
N THR A 80 11.97 -0.98 -3.47
CA THR A 80 12.01 -1.77 -4.71
C THR A 80 10.84 -1.38 -5.60
N SER A 81 10.88 -0.13 -6.09
CA SER A 81 10.28 0.18 -7.39
C SER A 81 11.39 0.78 -8.24
N ARG A 82 12.07 -0.07 -9.01
CA ARG A 82 12.70 0.38 -10.25
C ARG A 82 11.55 0.81 -11.14
N VAL A 83 11.18 2.09 -11.10
CA VAL A 83 10.48 2.70 -12.22
C VAL A 83 11.39 2.50 -13.43
N PRO A 84 10.97 1.79 -14.49
CA PRO A 84 11.76 1.74 -15.71
C PRO A 84 11.77 3.16 -16.30
N GLN A 85 12.80 3.94 -15.98
CA GLN A 85 13.12 5.14 -16.73
C GLN A 85 13.57 4.70 -18.12
N GLY A 86 12.74 4.96 -19.13
CA GLY A 86 13.16 4.88 -20.52
C GLY A 86 12.29 4.00 -21.40
N ALA A 87 11.00 4.31 -21.51
CA ALA A 87 10.32 4.16 -22.80
C ALA A 87 10.08 5.57 -23.36
N SER A 88 11.13 6.11 -23.99
CA SER A 88 10.98 7.29 -24.83
C SER A 88 10.04 6.93 -25.97
N PRO A 89 8.95 7.67 -26.24
CA PRO A 89 8.17 7.46 -27.44
C PRO A 89 9.06 7.86 -28.61
N ARG A 90 9.55 6.88 -29.38
CA ARG A 90 10.10 7.17 -30.71
C ARG A 90 8.95 7.76 -31.53
N CYS A 91 9.00 9.06 -31.77
CA CYS A 91 8.24 9.66 -32.85
C CYS A 91 8.76 9.04 -34.14
N ASP A 92 7.98 8.13 -34.71
CA ASP A 92 8.19 7.58 -36.03
C ASP A 92 7.81 8.68 -37.03
N SER A 93 8.79 9.49 -37.41
CA SER A 93 8.65 10.46 -38.49
C SER A 93 8.60 9.68 -39.81
N HIS A 94 7.40 9.34 -40.27
CA HIS A 94 7.17 8.93 -41.65
C HIS A 94 7.42 10.14 -42.57
N PRO A 95 8.33 10.08 -43.55
CA PRO A 95 8.33 11.04 -44.65
C PRO A 95 7.20 10.66 -45.62
N GLU A 96 6.17 11.50 -45.66
CA GLU A 96 5.11 11.48 -46.66
C GLU A 96 5.74 11.78 -48.03
N ALA A 97 5.65 10.81 -48.95
CA ALA A 97 6.07 10.98 -50.33
C ALA A 97 4.92 11.58 -51.14
N GLN A 98 5.06 12.82 -51.59
CA GLN A 98 4.59 13.29 -52.89
C GLN A 98 5.21 14.62 -53.30
#